data_AF-A0A497EBE6-F1
#
_entry.id   AF-A0A497EBE6-F1
#
_cell.length_a   1.000
_cell.length_b   1.000
_cell.length_c   1.000
_cell.angle_alpha   90.00
_cell.angle_beta   90.00
_cell.angle_gamma   90.00
#
_symmetry.space_group_name_H-M   'P 1'
#
loop_
_entity.id
_entity.type
_entity.pdbx_description
1 polymer ?
#
loop_
_entity_poly.entity_id
_entity_poly.type
_entity_poly.pdbx_seq_one_letter_code
_entity_poly.pdbx_strand_id
1 'polypeptide(L)'
;MRFRGVLLAAVGVVLIAFGLLFLLGAGGQMRRVAIGFIGLTAGALATGFGIRNYKRAELWSPEQLRADILDLAQRKNGELAMSDIEAELGRRVRVVGPVLEKMALEGLSRKTHQGGSDYFVFEHLQPRLMVRFCRYCDAEFPISEERDDCPNCGGVLETQVARRSISEGEVFSMHQAGGHFG
;
A
#
# COMPACT_ATOMS: atom_id res chain seq x y z
N MET A 1 -4.47 3.36 22.89
CA MET A 1 -5.88 3.45 22.41
C MET A 1 -6.53 2.08 22.17
N ARG A 2 -5.80 1.08 21.66
CA ARG A 2 -6.31 -0.29 21.39
C ARG A 2 -7.08 -0.92 22.58
N PHE A 3 -6.55 -0.78 23.80
CA PHE A 3 -7.17 -1.33 25.01
C PHE A 3 -8.56 -0.77 25.32
N ARG A 4 -8.82 0.51 25.03
CA ARG A 4 -10.12 1.15 25.28
C ARG A 4 -11.21 0.60 24.36
N GLY A 5 -10.87 0.30 23.11
CA GLY A 5 -11.80 -0.29 22.15
C GLY A 5 -12.19 -1.72 22.52
N VAL A 6 -11.21 -2.54 22.92
CA VAL A 6 -11.44 -3.91 23.40
C VAL A 6 -12.32 -3.92 24.65
N LEU A 7 -12.04 -3.03 25.60
CA LEU A 7 -12.81 -2.95 26.84
C LEU A 7 -14.26 -2.50 26.60
N LEU A 8 -14.48 -1.53 25.69
CA LEU A 8 -15.84 -1.14 25.29
C LEU A 8 -16.61 -2.28 24.62
N ALA A 9 -15.97 -3.04 23.75
CA ALA A 9 -16.59 -4.19 23.08
C ALA A 9 -16.94 -5.29 24.08
N ALA A 10 -16.04 -5.61 25.02
CA ALA A 10 -16.30 -6.59 26.08
C ALA A 10 -17.47 -6.18 26.98
N VAL A 11 -17.51 -4.91 27.40
CA VAL A 11 -18.64 -4.36 28.18
C VAL A 11 -19.94 -4.43 27.38
N GLY A 12 -19.92 -4.12 26.08
CA GLY A 12 -21.07 -4.22 25.19
C GLY A 12 -21.62 -5.64 25.09
N VAL A 13 -20.75 -6.65 24.93
CA VAL A 13 -21.14 -8.07 24.88
C VAL A 13 -21.80 -8.51 26.20
N VAL A 14 -21.23 -8.11 27.33
CA VAL A 14 -21.80 -8.42 28.66
C VAL A 14 -23.18 -7.78 28.81
N LEU A 15 -23.36 -6.52 28.41
CA LEU A 15 -24.66 -5.82 28.42
C LEU A 15 -25.70 -6.52 27.54
N ILE A 16 -25.32 -6.97 26.34
CA ILE A 16 -26.20 -7.73 25.44
C ILE A 16 -26.64 -9.03 26.10
N ALA A 17 -25.71 -9.78 26.70
CA ALA A 17 -26.02 -11.03 27.39
C ALA A 17 -26.99 -10.83 28.57
N PHE A 18 -26.77 -9.79 29.39
CA PHE A 18 -27.70 -9.41 30.46
C PHE A 18 -29.08 -8.98 29.92
N GLY A 19 -29.12 -8.21 28.83
CA GLY A 19 -30.36 -7.81 28.17
C GLY A 19 -31.18 -9.01 27.68
N LEU A 20 -30.52 -9.99 27.07
CA LEU A 20 -31.14 -11.25 26.63
C LEU A 20 -31.67 -12.07 27.81
N LEU A 21 -30.89 -12.21 28.88
CA LEU A 21 -31.33 -12.91 30.10
C LEU A 21 -32.60 -12.27 30.68
N PHE A 22 -32.68 -10.94 30.72
CA PHE A 22 -33.86 -10.22 31.19
C PHE A 22 -35.09 -10.40 30.29
N LEU A 23 -34.88 -10.49 28.97
CA LEU A 23 -35.96 -10.77 28.01
C LEU A 23 -36.52 -12.19 28.16
N LEU A 24 -35.65 -13.19 28.33
CA LEU A 24 -36.06 -14.57 28.56
C LEU A 24 -36.84 -14.73 29.88
N GLY A 25 -36.45 -14.00 30.92
CA GLY A 25 -37.09 -14.00 32.24
C GLY A 25 -38.28 -13.04 32.39
N ALA A 26 -38.78 -12.43 31.32
CA ALA A 26 -39.75 -11.34 31.40
C ALA A 26 -41.14 -11.79 31.89
N GLY A 27 -41.56 -13.03 31.62
CA GLY A 27 -42.79 -13.62 32.16
C GLY A 27 -44.05 -12.76 32.03
N GLY A 28 -44.15 -11.92 30.99
CA GLY A 28 -45.27 -10.99 30.78
C GLY A 28 -45.20 -9.65 31.54
N GLN A 29 -44.19 -9.41 32.40
CA GLN A 29 -43.99 -8.11 33.04
C GLN A 29 -43.35 -7.11 32.06
N MET A 30 -44.15 -6.15 31.58
CA MET A 30 -43.71 -5.08 30.66
C MET A 30 -42.46 -4.34 31.15
N ARG A 31 -42.29 -4.15 32.46
CA ARG A 31 -41.12 -3.48 33.04
C ARG A 31 -39.81 -4.23 32.75
N ARG A 32 -39.82 -5.57 32.75
CA ARG A 32 -38.62 -6.39 32.44
C ARG A 32 -38.29 -6.35 30.96
N VAL A 33 -39.31 -6.35 30.11
CA VAL A 33 -39.15 -6.20 28.65
C VAL A 33 -38.49 -4.87 28.31
N ALA A 34 -38.94 -3.77 28.92
CA ALA A 34 -38.34 -2.44 28.71
C ALA A 34 -36.85 -2.40 29.11
N ILE A 35 -36.50 -2.97 30.27
CA ILE A 35 -35.09 -3.03 30.74
C ILE A 35 -34.23 -3.86 29.77
N GLY A 36 -34.72 -5.02 29.35
CA GLY A 36 -34.00 -5.88 28.40
C GLY A 36 -33.75 -5.20 27.05
N PHE A 37 -34.74 -4.46 26.54
CA PHE A 37 -34.60 -3.72 25.28
C PHE A 37 -33.59 -2.56 25.38
N ILE A 38 -33.61 -1.81 26.50
CA ILE A 38 -32.60 -0.77 26.77
C ILE A 38 -31.20 -1.40 26.86
N GLY A 39 -31.06 -2.53 27.54
CA GLY A 39 -29.78 -3.25 27.64
C GLY A 39 -29.24 -3.71 26.28
N LEU A 40 -30.11 -4.29 25.44
CA LEU A 40 -29.75 -4.70 24.09
C LEU A 40 -29.33 -3.54 23.20
N THR A 41 -30.12 -2.46 23.17
CA THR A 41 -29.83 -1.29 22.34
C THR A 41 -28.53 -0.60 22.79
N ALA A 42 -28.35 -0.40 24.10
CA ALA A 42 -27.13 0.18 24.64
C ALA A 42 -25.90 -0.70 24.36
N GLY A 43 -26.02 -2.01 24.57
CA GLY A 43 -24.94 -2.97 24.32
C GLY A 43 -24.56 -3.07 22.83
N ALA A 44 -25.55 -3.05 21.93
CA ALA A 44 -25.32 -3.02 20.49
C ALA A 44 -24.59 -1.75 20.04
N LEU A 45 -25.02 -0.59 20.53
CA LEU A 45 -24.36 0.69 20.25
C LEU A 45 -22.92 0.72 20.77
N ALA A 46 -22.69 0.27 22.01
CA ALA A 46 -21.36 0.21 22.61
C ALA A 46 -20.43 -0.71 21.82
N THR A 47 -20.91 -1.89 21.44
CA THR A 47 -20.15 -2.88 20.64
C THR A 47 -19.82 -2.32 19.26
N GLY A 48 -20.80 -1.75 18.56
CA GLY A 48 -20.61 -1.15 17.24
C GLY A 48 -19.61 0.01 17.27
N PHE A 49 -19.68 0.87 18.29
CA PHE A 49 -18.74 1.98 18.47
C PHE A 49 -17.33 1.49 18.83
N GLY A 50 -17.23 0.44 19.65
CA GLY A 50 -15.97 -0.21 19.99
C GLY A 50 -15.27 -0.77 18.75
N ILE A 51 -15.97 -1.56 17.93
CA ILE A 51 -15.45 -2.13 16.69
C ILE A 51 -15.03 -1.03 15.71
N ARG A 52 -15.84 0.02 15.55
CA ARG A 52 -15.52 1.13 14.65
C ARG A 52 -14.26 1.89 15.07
N ASN A 53 -14.09 2.13 16.37
CA ASN A 53 -12.87 2.74 16.89
C ASN A 53 -11.66 1.81 16.80
N TYR A 54 -11.87 0.50 16.99
CA TYR A 54 -10.81 -0.49 16.81
C TYR A 54 -10.32 -0.50 15.36
N LYS A 55 -11.22 -0.62 14.38
CA LYS A 55 -10.87 -0.54 12.96
C LYS A 55 -10.19 0.78 12.62
N ARG A 56 -10.66 1.90 13.18
CA ARG A 56 -9.99 3.19 13.03
C ARG A 56 -8.59 3.21 13.61
N ALA A 57 -8.33 2.54 14.73
CA ALA A 57 -6.99 2.44 15.31
C ALA A 57 -6.09 1.48 14.51
N GLU A 58 -6.67 0.47 13.88
CA GLU A 58 -5.98 -0.51 13.04
C GLU A 58 -5.51 0.09 11.71
N LEU A 59 -6.24 1.07 11.16
CA LEU A 59 -5.80 1.87 10.02
C LEU A 59 -4.50 2.66 10.26
N TRP A 60 -4.06 2.78 11.52
CA TRP A 60 -2.77 3.38 11.90
C TRP A 60 -1.77 2.33 12.39
N SER A 61 -2.06 1.05 12.18
CA SER A 61 -1.12 -0.01 12.49
C SER A 61 0.06 0.05 11.51
N PRO A 62 1.30 -0.12 12.00
CA PRO A 62 2.48 -0.14 11.13
C PRO A 62 2.43 -1.30 10.13
N GLU A 63 1.76 -2.40 10.47
CA GLU A 63 1.56 -3.55 9.59
C GLU A 63 0.69 -3.18 8.38
N GLN A 64 -0.41 -2.45 8.60
CA GLN A 64 -1.28 -2.00 7.52
C GLN A 64 -0.62 -0.91 6.67
N LEU A 65 0.12 0.02 7.28
CA LEU A 65 0.93 0.99 6.54
C LEU A 65 1.97 0.31 5.65
N ARG A 66 2.62 -0.73 6.14
CA ARG A 66 3.56 -1.53 5.34
C ARG A 66 2.86 -2.18 4.15
N ALA A 67 1.67 -2.76 4.35
CA ALA A 67 0.89 -3.35 3.27
C ALA A 67 0.48 -2.30 2.23
N ASP A 68 -0.03 -1.14 2.68
CA ASP A 68 -0.42 -0.01 1.83
C ASP A 68 0.78 0.51 1.00
N ILE A 69 1.98 0.61 1.60
CA ILE A 69 3.21 1.05 0.91
C ILE A 69 3.65 0.02 -0.13
N LEU A 70 3.62 -1.28 0.19
CA LEU A 70 3.99 -2.33 -0.74
C LEU A 70 3.02 -2.42 -1.92
N ASP A 71 1.72 -2.25 -1.67
CA ASP A 71 0.68 -2.17 -2.72
C ASP A 71 0.92 -0.95 -3.63
N LEU A 72 1.21 0.22 -3.05
CA LEU A 72 1.56 1.41 -3.82
C LEU A 72 2.85 1.21 -4.64
N ALA A 73 3.86 0.58 -4.06
CA ALA A 73 5.09 0.22 -4.76
C ALA A 73 4.84 -0.75 -5.91
N GLN A 74 3.98 -1.75 -5.72
CA GLN A 74 3.60 -2.67 -6.79
C GLN A 74 2.90 -1.94 -7.95
N ARG A 75 2.03 -0.98 -7.66
CA ARG A 75 1.38 -0.14 -8.70
C ARG A 75 2.36 0.78 -9.44
N LYS A 76 3.46 1.16 -8.79
CA LYS A 76 4.49 2.07 -9.33
C LYS A 76 5.79 1.35 -9.74
N ASN A 77 5.69 0.04 -10.07
CA ASN A 77 6.81 -0.77 -10.56
C ASN A 77 8.01 -0.87 -9.60
N GLY A 78 7.77 -0.78 -8.29
CA GLY A 78 8.79 -0.89 -7.25
C GLY A 78 9.57 0.40 -6.99
N GLU A 79 9.22 1.52 -7.62
CA GLU A 79 9.83 2.83 -7.35
C GLU A 79 8.80 3.77 -6.73
N LEU A 80 9.14 4.37 -5.60
CA LEU A 80 8.24 5.23 -4.84
C LEU A 80 8.92 6.56 -4.52
N ALA A 81 8.38 7.67 -5.03
CA ALA A 81 8.80 8.99 -4.57
C ALA A 81 8.14 9.32 -3.24
N MET A 82 8.81 10.11 -2.39
CA MET A 82 8.19 10.61 -1.16
C MET A 82 6.88 11.39 -1.44
N SER A 83 6.82 12.10 -2.57
CA SER A 83 5.62 12.81 -3.01
C SER A 83 4.45 11.88 -3.36
N ASP A 84 4.71 10.68 -3.91
CA ASP A 84 3.66 9.69 -4.18
C ASP A 84 3.10 9.14 -2.86
N ILE A 85 3.97 8.88 -1.87
CA ILE A 85 3.59 8.47 -0.52
C ILE A 85 2.70 9.54 0.12
N GLU A 86 3.09 10.81 0.02
CA GLU A 86 2.33 11.94 0.55
C GLU A 86 0.95 12.09 -0.10
N ALA A 87 0.90 11.94 -1.43
CA ALA A 87 -0.35 12.01 -2.19
C ALA A 87 -1.33 10.90 -1.81
N GLU A 88 -0.86 9.67 -1.64
CA GLU A 88 -1.72 8.51 -1.35
C GLU A 88 -2.10 8.40 0.13
N LEU A 89 -1.12 8.57 1.04
CA LEU A 89 -1.33 8.36 2.48
C LEU A 89 -1.82 9.62 3.21
N GLY A 90 -1.62 10.81 2.62
CA GLY A 90 -2.07 12.09 3.14
C GLY A 90 -1.64 12.31 4.60
N ARG A 91 -2.62 12.43 5.52
CA ARG A 91 -2.36 12.66 6.95
C ARG A 91 -1.55 11.54 7.63
N ARG A 92 -1.47 10.35 7.04
CA ARG A 92 -0.71 9.21 7.58
C ARG A 92 0.79 9.31 7.32
N VAL A 93 1.28 10.22 6.46
CA VAL A 93 2.71 10.31 6.13
C VAL A 93 3.63 10.50 7.36
N ARG A 94 3.15 11.19 8.40
CA ARG A 94 3.96 11.45 9.61
C ARG A 94 4.40 10.18 10.34
N VAL A 95 3.65 9.10 10.20
CA VAL A 95 3.96 7.79 10.81
C VAL A 95 4.64 6.83 9.84
N VAL A 96 4.79 7.21 8.57
CA VAL A 96 5.40 6.37 7.53
C VAL A 96 6.92 6.32 7.67
N GLY A 97 7.58 7.40 8.09
CA GLY A 97 9.04 7.47 8.23
C GLY A 97 9.65 6.29 9.00
N PRO A 98 9.21 6.01 10.25
CA PRO A 98 9.70 4.86 11.02
C PRO A 98 9.40 3.50 10.37
N VAL A 99 8.31 3.39 9.62
CA VAL A 99 7.94 2.15 8.91
C VAL A 99 8.88 1.92 7.73
N LEU A 100 9.16 2.96 6.93
CA LEU A 100 10.11 2.90 5.81
C LEU A 100 11.53 2.59 6.29
N GLU A 101 11.96 3.20 7.40
CA GLU A 101 13.26 2.93 8.01
C GLU A 101 13.36 1.46 8.44
N LYS A 102 12.31 0.93 9.10
CA LYS A 102 12.25 -0.48 9.44
C LYS A 102 12.29 -1.39 8.21
N MET A 103 11.57 -1.04 7.13
CA MET A 103 11.60 -1.79 5.88
C MET A 103 12.98 -1.77 5.20
N ALA A 104 13.71 -0.65 5.31
CA ALA A 104 15.07 -0.53 4.80
C ALA A 104 16.04 -1.40 5.61
N LEU A 105 15.89 -1.45 6.94
CA LEU A 105 16.66 -2.34 7.82
C LEU A 105 16.39 -3.82 7.52
N GLU A 106 15.15 -4.17 7.14
CA GLU A 106 14.77 -5.52 6.71
C GLU A 106 15.27 -5.86 5.28
N GLY A 107 15.89 -4.92 4.57
CA GLY A 107 16.40 -5.13 3.21
C GLY A 107 15.31 -5.15 2.13
N LEU A 108 14.10 -4.67 2.44
CA LEU A 108 12.98 -4.64 1.49
C LEU A 108 12.99 -3.39 0.61
N SER A 109 13.56 -2.29 1.11
CA SER A 109 13.68 -1.04 0.39
C SER A 109 15.09 -0.46 0.48
N ARG A 110 15.50 0.25 -0.56
CA ARG A 110 16.71 1.06 -0.59
C ARG A 110 16.32 2.52 -0.80
N LYS A 111 16.84 3.40 0.05
CA LYS A 111 16.68 4.85 -0.15
C LYS A 111 17.72 5.33 -1.16
N THR A 112 17.27 5.94 -2.24
CA THR A 112 18.12 6.55 -3.27
C THR A 112 17.72 8.01 -3.42
N HIS A 113 18.70 8.90 -3.51
CA HIS A 113 18.46 10.31 -3.78
C HIS A 113 18.74 10.58 -5.25
N GLN A 114 17.72 10.92 -6.03
CA GLN A 114 17.84 11.17 -7.47
C GLN A 114 17.11 12.47 -7.82
N GLY A 115 17.73 13.36 -8.60
CA GLY A 115 17.08 14.59 -9.07
C GLY A 115 16.57 15.53 -7.96
N GLY A 116 17.21 15.53 -6.79
CA GLY A 116 16.80 16.37 -5.65
C GLY A 116 15.59 15.84 -4.86
N SER A 117 15.09 14.66 -5.18
CA SER A 117 14.00 14.00 -4.45
C SER A 117 14.45 12.66 -3.86
N ASP A 118 13.88 12.33 -2.70
CA ASP A 118 14.09 11.05 -2.05
C ASP A 118 13.17 9.98 -2.66
N TYR A 119 13.78 8.94 -3.22
CA TYR A 119 13.11 7.76 -3.77
C TYR A 119 13.37 6.53 -2.90
N PHE A 120 12.37 5.67 -2.80
CA PHE A 120 12.46 4.36 -2.18
C PHE A 120 12.27 3.29 -3.24
N VAL A 121 13.30 2.49 -3.45
CA VAL A 121 13.33 1.42 -4.45
C VAL A 121 13.13 0.07 -3.77
N PHE A 122 12.11 -0.66 -4.21
CA PHE A 122 11.74 -1.99 -3.75
C PHE A 122 12.18 -3.01 -4.81
N GLU A 123 13.44 -3.44 -4.73
CA GLU A 123 14.07 -4.33 -5.73
C GLU A 123 13.30 -5.65 -5.96
N HIS A 124 12.52 -6.10 -4.97
CA HIS A 124 11.75 -7.35 -5.02
C HIS A 124 10.42 -7.20 -5.76
N LEU A 125 9.92 -5.96 -5.90
CA LEU A 125 8.66 -5.63 -6.57
C LEU A 125 8.88 -5.08 -7.98
N GLN A 126 10.13 -4.83 -8.38
CA GLN A 126 10.42 -4.41 -9.74
C GLN A 126 10.01 -5.51 -10.73
N PRO A 127 9.27 -5.16 -11.79
CA PRO A 127 8.91 -6.12 -12.82
C PRO A 127 10.19 -6.68 -13.44
N ARG A 128 10.30 -8.01 -13.45
CA ARG A 128 11.35 -8.71 -14.20
C ARG A 128 11.01 -8.61 -15.67
N LEU A 129 11.53 -7.59 -16.34
CA LEU A 129 11.41 -7.47 -17.78
C LEU A 129 12.41 -8.42 -18.44
N MET A 130 11.90 -9.31 -19.27
CA MET A 130 12.75 -10.06 -20.19
C MET A 130 13.11 -9.11 -21.34
N VAL A 131 14.40 -8.89 -21.52
CA VAL A 131 14.95 -8.09 -22.60
C VAL A 131 15.71 -9.00 -23.56
N ARG A 132 15.69 -8.66 -24.84
CA ARG A 132 16.53 -9.30 -25.85
C ARG A 132 17.84 -8.51 -25.93
N PHE A 133 18.95 -9.19 -25.70
CA PHE A 133 20.29 -8.63 -25.72
C PHE A 133 21.05 -9.15 -26.93
N CYS A 134 21.68 -8.25 -27.69
CA CYS A 134 22.57 -8.64 -28.77
C CYS A 134 23.98 -8.91 -28.24
N ARG A 135 24.51 -10.13 -28.38
CA ARG A 135 25.89 -10.48 -27.96
C ARG A 135 27.01 -9.74 -28.69
N TYR A 136 26.70 -9.08 -29.80
CA TYR A 136 27.71 -8.47 -30.66
C TYR A 136 27.88 -6.97 -30.44
N CYS A 137 26.78 -6.26 -30.15
CA CYS A 137 26.79 -4.81 -29.99
C CYS A 137 26.20 -4.34 -28.66
N ASP A 138 25.88 -5.28 -27.76
CA ASP A 138 25.29 -5.06 -26.44
C ASP A 138 24.01 -4.21 -26.43
N ALA A 139 23.32 -4.13 -27.58
CA ALA A 139 22.07 -3.42 -27.70
C ALA A 139 20.92 -4.22 -27.06
N GLU A 140 20.12 -3.55 -26.24
CA GLU A 140 18.94 -4.09 -25.58
C GLU A 140 17.66 -3.73 -26.36
N PHE A 141 16.81 -4.73 -26.60
CA PHE A 141 15.54 -4.59 -27.28
C PHE A 141 14.40 -5.15 -26.44
N PRO A 142 13.22 -4.50 -26.45
CA PRO A 142 12.05 -5.01 -25.76
C PRO A 142 11.54 -6.30 -26.44
N ILE A 143 11.06 -7.26 -25.64
CA ILE A 143 10.52 -8.53 -26.17
C ILE A 143 9.31 -8.36 -27.09
N SER A 144 8.63 -7.22 -27.00
CA SER A 144 7.46 -6.91 -27.84
C SER A 144 7.78 -6.81 -29.33
N GLU A 145 9.04 -6.62 -29.69
CA GLU A 145 9.47 -6.66 -31.09
C GLU A 145 9.72 -8.10 -31.53
N GLU A 146 8.88 -8.63 -32.41
CA GLU A 146 9.07 -9.92 -33.08
C GLU A 146 10.19 -9.81 -34.13
N ARG A 147 11.44 -9.70 -33.66
CA ARG A 147 12.64 -9.74 -34.48
C ARG A 147 13.68 -10.67 -33.88
N ASP A 148 14.25 -11.54 -34.71
CA ASP A 148 15.30 -12.48 -34.30
C ASP A 148 16.72 -11.92 -34.51
N ASP A 149 16.82 -10.86 -35.32
CA ASP A 149 18.07 -10.24 -35.74
C ASP A 149 18.20 -8.80 -35.24
N CYS A 150 19.41 -8.42 -34.84
CA CYS A 150 19.71 -7.09 -34.35
C CYS A 150 19.72 -6.06 -35.49
N PRO A 151 18.92 -4.98 -35.45
CA PRO A 151 18.88 -3.98 -36.50
C PRO A 151 20.17 -3.15 -36.63
N ASN A 152 21.01 -3.15 -35.59
CA ASN A 152 22.24 -2.34 -35.56
C ASN A 152 23.44 -3.09 -36.15
N CYS A 153 23.49 -4.43 -36.04
CA CYS A 153 24.67 -5.21 -36.44
C CYS A 153 24.37 -6.53 -37.17
N GLY A 154 23.10 -6.94 -37.29
CA GLY A 154 22.69 -8.23 -37.88
C GLY A 154 22.99 -9.46 -37.03
N GLY A 155 23.47 -9.28 -35.79
CA GLY A 155 23.73 -10.36 -34.84
C GLY A 155 22.45 -11.00 -34.28
N VAL A 156 22.58 -12.21 -33.75
CA VAL A 156 21.47 -12.96 -33.11
C VAL A 156 21.14 -12.36 -31.75
N LEU A 157 19.84 -12.18 -31.48
CA LEU A 157 19.33 -11.70 -30.19
C LEU A 157 19.12 -12.86 -29.21
N GLU A 158 19.62 -12.72 -27.99
CA GLU A 158 19.40 -13.67 -26.89
C GLU A 158 18.49 -13.09 -25.82
N THR A 159 17.60 -13.90 -25.24
CA THR A 159 16.69 -13.42 -24.18
C THR A 159 17.38 -13.52 -22.81
N GLN A 160 17.51 -12.40 -22.11
CA GLN A 160 18.00 -12.34 -20.73
C GLN A 160 17.00 -11.59 -19.83
N VAL A 161 17.00 -11.90 -18.53
CA VAL A 161 16.17 -11.20 -17.55
C VAL A 161 16.94 -9.98 -17.04
N ALA A 162 16.49 -8.78 -17.36
CA ALA A 162 17.03 -7.53 -16.81
C ALA A 162 16.08 -6.96 -15.75
N ARG A 163 16.66 -6.38 -14.69
CA ARG A 163 15.92 -5.53 -13.75
C ARG A 163 16.13 -4.09 -14.19
N ARG A 164 15.10 -3.46 -14.73
CA ARG A 164 15.18 -2.08 -15.20
C ARG A 164 14.55 -1.15 -14.15
N SER A 165 15.34 -0.24 -13.59
CA SER A 165 14.80 0.94 -12.93
C SER A 165 14.29 1.90 -14.00
N ILE A 166 13.01 2.27 -13.92
CA ILE A 166 12.35 3.09 -14.95
C ILE A 166 12.86 4.54 -14.88
N SER A 167 13.38 4.99 -13.73
CA SER A 167 13.90 6.34 -13.53
C SER A 167 15.19 6.70 -14.28
N GLU A 168 15.80 5.77 -15.02
CA GLU A 168 17.02 6.03 -15.79
C GLU A 168 16.74 6.36 -17.28
N GLY A 169 15.46 6.32 -17.70
CA GLY A 169 15.10 6.23 -19.13
C GLY A 169 14.41 7.43 -19.80
N GLU A 170 14.02 8.49 -19.11
CA GLU A 170 13.30 9.61 -19.76
C GLU A 170 13.74 10.99 -19.29
N VAL A 171 14.92 11.41 -19.73
CA VAL A 171 15.09 12.80 -20.16
C VAL A 171 14.88 12.81 -21.67
N PHE A 172 13.62 12.73 -22.11
CA PHE A 172 13.26 13.13 -23.47
C PHE A 172 13.52 14.64 -23.57
N SER A 173 14.76 14.96 -23.93
CA SER A 173 15.14 16.29 -24.39
C SER A 173 14.32 16.54 -25.65
N MET A 174 13.16 17.20 -25.51
CA MET A 174 12.49 17.81 -26.65
C MET A 174 13.49 18.81 -27.22
N HIS A 175 14.12 18.41 -28.32
CA HIS A 175 14.91 19.28 -29.17
C HIS A 175 13.93 20.34 -29.70
N GLN A 176 13.83 21.48 -29.01
CA GLN A 176 13.20 22.68 -29.54
C GLN A 176 14.01 23.10 -30.76
N ALA A 177 13.60 22.63 -31.93
CA ALA A 177 14.06 23.16 -33.19
C ALA A 177 13.64 24.63 -33.25
N GLY A 178 14.63 25.50 -33.05
CA GLY A 178 14.49 26.94 -33.20
C GLY A 178 14.06 27.28 -34.63
N GLY A 179 12.81 27.71 -34.77
CA GLY A 179 12.34 28.41 -35.97
C GLY A 179 12.77 29.87 -35.91
N HIS A 180 13.98 30.15 -36.39
CA HIS A 180 14.41 31.50 -36.75
C HIS A 180 13.64 31.91 -38.02
N PHE A 181 12.59 32.70 -37.88
CA PHE A 181 12.03 33.45 -39.01
C PHE A 181 12.73 34.82 -39.06
N GLY A 182 13.53 35.01 -40.11
CA GLY A 182 13.97 36.31 -40.58
C GLY A 182 12.98 36.91 -41.57
#